data_AF-A0A1F6PT73-F1
#
_entry.id   AF-A0A1F6PT73-F1
#
_cell.length_a   1.000
_cell.length_b   1.000
_cell.length_c   1.000
_cell.angle_alpha   90.00
_cell.angle_beta   90.00
_cell.angle_gamma   90.00
#
_symmetry.space_group_name_H-M   'P 1'
#
loop_
_entity.id
_entity.type
_entity.pdbx_description
1 polymer ?
#
loop_
_entity_poly.entity_id
_entity_poly.type
_entity_poly.pdbx_seq_one_letter_code
_entity_poly.pdbx_strand_id
1 'polypeptide(L)'
;MITNIKSYSTTSNPAPQINSSKPTQNINRKSYDECKFTNTSTADSLFKNLINFTGSTIKKFSTPLVAIVGNFDQKIIDIDGDSIPDLSHEETISRIVKATCPDIQIKPFKIEGHKNNPDYFDLDQALEKLSEISEIVENGEKIDAVNVSLGKEILINTFRECTGLPVNGENIINYKDQIREWLKNPSIPLAVKTIIDFKEPGKSGRMIQEFKTINKIIDAIEQITDKGVPVYIGAGNEGPEYFNILALAKGSIPVGALDAKSNKKSFSADNSLINRFEQGIYNISAVTDKDNTIIGYDLTGDNKPEVLANEVSGGESKVKPYIGKSIETVIAQEDDYTKLIDMINQASLIRKIKSIPDYELSPREAELAKNIKNVTNHDIGLFFDEYTMNKKSKKVLFSIDAIAHLYQLNSEKTDKLKLEGNYINAPLDLIFKLNSNKKIVFDPDNSGRSAINEIFGTSFASPKAMAIDIKAKNSKN
;
A
#
# COMPACT_ATOMS: atom_id res chain seq x y z
N MET A 1 24.81 -13.42 48.87
CA MET A 1 24.94 -11.94 48.97
C MET A 1 23.57 -11.36 48.73
N ILE A 2 23.01 -10.75 49.78
CA ILE A 2 21.69 -10.15 49.82
C ILE A 2 21.86 -8.69 49.38
N THR A 3 21.11 -8.25 48.37
CA THR A 3 20.99 -6.83 48.03
C THR A 3 19.53 -6.45 47.85
N ASN A 4 19.09 -5.63 48.80
CA ASN A 4 17.80 -4.94 48.90
C ASN A 4 17.51 -4.07 47.68
N ILE A 5 16.28 -4.15 47.17
CA ILE A 5 15.72 -3.14 46.27
C ILE A 5 14.64 -2.38 47.04
N LYS A 6 14.86 -1.08 47.19
CA LYS A 6 13.95 -0.11 47.80
C LYS A 6 12.78 0.19 46.86
N SER A 7 11.57 0.14 47.40
CA SER A 7 10.33 0.62 46.79
C SER A 7 10.27 2.14 46.78
N TYR A 8 10.03 2.75 45.61
CA TYR A 8 9.63 4.16 45.51
C TYR A 8 8.11 4.26 45.40
N SER A 9 7.52 4.97 46.37
CA SER A 9 6.14 5.41 46.39
C SER A 9 6.03 6.69 45.55
N THR A 10 5.14 6.70 44.56
CA THR A 10 4.74 7.92 43.84
C THR A 10 3.35 8.34 44.32
N THR A 11 3.31 9.51 44.95
CA THR A 11 2.10 10.20 45.38
C THR A 11 1.37 10.77 44.18
N SER A 12 0.06 10.51 44.08
CA SER A 12 -0.85 11.06 43.08
C SER A 12 -1.18 12.53 43.38
N ASN A 13 -1.00 13.40 42.39
CA ASN A 13 -1.56 14.76 42.40
C ASN A 13 -3.07 14.70 42.11
N PRO A 14 -3.91 15.49 42.80
CA PRO A 14 -5.33 15.57 42.49
C PRO A 14 -5.59 16.43 41.24
N ALA A 15 -6.55 15.97 40.44
CA ALA A 15 -7.04 16.66 39.25
C ALA A 15 -7.81 17.95 39.60
N PRO A 16 -7.74 19.01 38.78
CA PRO A 16 -8.48 20.24 39.01
C PRO A 16 -9.97 20.08 38.67
N GLN A 17 -10.83 20.48 39.61
CA GLN A 17 -12.28 20.60 39.41
C GLN A 17 -12.59 21.79 38.49
N ILE A 18 -13.28 21.53 37.38
CA ILE A 18 -13.82 22.55 36.48
C ILE A 18 -15.27 22.85 36.92
N ASN A 19 -15.47 24.03 37.50
CA ASN A 19 -16.80 24.59 37.76
C ASN A 19 -17.37 25.20 36.46
N SER A 20 -18.45 24.61 35.93
CA SER A 20 -19.20 25.17 34.80
C SER A 20 -20.43 25.94 35.30
N SER A 21 -20.31 27.26 35.45
CA SER A 21 -21.46 28.16 35.58
C SER A 21 -21.88 28.66 34.20
N LYS A 22 -23.07 28.26 33.72
CA LYS A 22 -23.71 28.82 32.52
C LYS A 22 -24.39 30.15 32.87
N PRO A 23 -24.19 31.23 32.10
CA PRO A 23 -25.10 32.36 32.10
C PRO A 23 -26.14 32.21 30.99
N THR A 24 -27.41 32.26 31.38
CA THR A 24 -28.58 32.41 30.51
C THR A 24 -28.60 33.83 29.95
N GLN A 25 -28.47 33.99 28.63
CA GLN A 25 -28.76 35.26 27.95
C GLN A 25 -30.14 35.21 27.30
N ASN A 26 -31.03 36.04 27.84
CA ASN A 26 -32.33 36.40 27.28
C ASN A 26 -32.12 37.31 26.06
N ILE A 27 -32.41 36.81 24.86
CA ILE A 27 -32.41 37.63 23.64
C ILE A 27 -33.83 38.11 23.38
N ASN A 28 -34.07 39.39 23.69
CA ASN A 28 -35.26 40.13 23.27
C ASN A 28 -35.24 40.27 21.74
N ARG A 29 -36.21 39.67 21.06
CA ARG A 29 -36.51 39.92 19.64
C ARG A 29 -37.08 41.32 19.48
N LYS A 30 -36.29 42.24 18.93
CA LYS A 30 -36.81 43.48 18.32
C LYS A 30 -37.35 43.16 16.92
N SER A 31 -38.52 43.68 16.62
CA SER A 31 -39.18 43.63 15.32
C SER A 31 -38.30 44.30 14.25
N TYR A 32 -38.18 43.65 13.10
CA TYR A 32 -37.61 44.25 11.91
C TYR A 32 -38.69 45.09 11.23
N ASP A 33 -38.50 46.41 11.25
CA ASP A 33 -39.25 47.34 10.41
C ASP A 33 -38.87 47.13 8.93
N GLU A 34 -39.89 47.10 8.09
CA GLU A 34 -39.80 46.97 6.64
C GLU A 34 -39.01 48.13 6.03
N CYS A 35 -37.79 47.84 5.58
CA CYS A 35 -37.00 48.78 4.79
C CYS A 35 -37.50 48.78 3.34
N LYS A 36 -38.43 49.69 3.01
CA LYS A 36 -38.86 49.93 1.62
C LYS A 36 -37.75 50.62 0.84
N PHE A 37 -37.01 49.85 0.04
CA PHE A 37 -36.10 50.40 -0.97
C PHE A 37 -36.89 50.89 -2.20
N THR A 38 -37.20 52.18 -2.25
CA THR A 38 -37.70 52.85 -3.46
C THR A 38 -36.55 53.57 -4.16
N ASN A 39 -35.69 52.81 -4.84
CA ASN A 39 -34.86 53.33 -5.94
C ASN A 39 -34.36 52.18 -6.81
N THR A 40 -35.10 51.89 -7.88
CA THR A 40 -34.80 50.80 -8.82
C THR A 40 -33.57 51.06 -9.68
N SER A 41 -33.12 52.32 -9.82
CA SER A 41 -31.94 52.66 -10.63
C SER A 41 -30.61 52.28 -9.97
N THR A 42 -30.55 52.17 -8.64
CA THR A 42 -29.33 51.78 -7.91
C THR A 42 -29.16 50.28 -7.80
N ALA A 43 -30.25 49.52 -7.77
CA ALA A 43 -30.20 48.05 -7.70
C ALA A 43 -29.69 47.44 -9.01
N ASP A 44 -30.16 47.92 -10.16
CA ASP A 44 -29.68 47.46 -11.47
C ASP A 44 -28.22 47.84 -11.74
N SER A 45 -27.79 49.00 -11.27
CA SER A 45 -26.39 49.44 -11.34
C SER A 45 -25.49 48.57 -10.44
N LEU A 46 -25.92 48.29 -9.21
CA LEU A 46 -25.24 47.36 -8.30
C LEU A 46 -25.19 45.95 -8.89
N PHE A 47 -26.29 45.44 -9.46
CA PHE A 47 -26.35 44.11 -10.05
C PHE A 47 -25.48 44.00 -11.30
N LYS A 48 -25.47 45.03 -12.16
CA LYS A 48 -24.56 45.09 -13.32
C LYS A 48 -23.10 45.23 -12.91
N ASN A 49 -22.79 45.98 -11.86
CA ASN A 49 -21.44 46.07 -11.32
C ASN A 49 -21.02 44.78 -10.62
N LEU A 50 -21.93 44.06 -9.94
CA LEU A 50 -21.68 42.76 -9.35
C LEU A 50 -21.48 41.68 -10.41
N ILE A 51 -22.26 41.71 -11.50
CA ILE A 51 -22.07 40.84 -12.67
C ILE A 51 -20.78 41.18 -13.43
N ASN A 52 -20.41 42.46 -13.57
CA ASN A 52 -19.15 42.84 -14.20
C ASN A 52 -17.94 42.53 -13.31
N PHE A 53 -18.07 42.65 -11.99
CA PHE A 53 -17.04 42.29 -11.01
C PHE A 53 -16.85 40.77 -10.93
N THR A 54 -17.93 39.98 -10.97
CA THR A 54 -17.86 38.52 -11.03
C THR A 54 -17.45 38.03 -12.43
N GLY A 55 -17.87 38.71 -13.50
CA GLY A 55 -17.59 38.33 -14.89
C GLY A 55 -16.18 38.64 -15.39
N SER A 56 -15.48 39.59 -14.79
CA SER A 56 -14.10 39.98 -15.20
C SER A 56 -12.99 39.47 -14.27
N THR A 57 -13.32 38.86 -13.13
CA THR A 57 -12.31 38.45 -12.14
C THR A 57 -12.44 37.02 -11.63
N ILE A 58 -13.44 36.25 -12.06
CA ILE A 58 -13.41 34.79 -11.89
C ILE A 58 -12.45 34.26 -12.95
N LYS A 59 -11.14 34.26 -12.63
CA LYS A 59 -10.20 33.34 -13.28
C LYS A 59 -10.88 31.98 -13.25
N LYS A 60 -11.25 31.44 -14.42
CA LYS A 60 -11.62 30.03 -14.53
C LYS A 60 -10.39 29.25 -14.10
N PHE A 61 -10.34 28.87 -12.82
CA PHE A 61 -9.36 27.95 -12.33
C PHE A 61 -9.61 26.66 -13.10
N SER A 62 -8.71 26.34 -14.04
CA SER A 62 -8.76 25.04 -14.68
C SER A 62 -8.52 24.01 -13.58
N THR A 63 -9.50 23.13 -13.42
CA THR A 63 -9.37 21.99 -12.54
C THR A 63 -8.08 21.23 -12.92
N PRO A 64 -7.17 20.95 -11.97
CA PRO A 64 -5.91 20.32 -12.31
C PRO A 64 -6.14 18.94 -12.92
N LEU A 65 -5.39 18.59 -13.95
CA LEU A 65 -5.48 17.30 -14.63
C LEU A 65 -4.21 16.49 -14.37
N VAL A 66 -4.35 15.26 -13.87
CA VAL A 66 -3.24 14.33 -13.72
C VAL A 66 -3.43 13.08 -14.55
N ALA A 67 -2.32 12.57 -15.08
CA ALA A 67 -2.28 11.28 -15.75
C ALA A 67 -1.88 10.18 -14.77
N ILE A 68 -2.57 9.04 -14.80
CA ILE A 68 -2.21 7.85 -14.01
C ILE A 68 -1.98 6.69 -14.97
N VAL A 69 -0.77 6.15 -14.97
CA VAL A 69 -0.34 5.03 -15.83
C VAL A 69 -0.33 3.73 -15.02
N GLY A 70 -1.11 2.72 -15.45
CA GLY A 70 -1.22 1.43 -14.74
C GLY A 70 -2.36 0.51 -15.19
N ASN A 71 -2.61 -0.57 -14.45
CA ASN A 71 -3.58 -1.64 -14.75
C ASN A 71 -4.96 -1.48 -14.08
N PHE A 72 -5.85 -0.75 -14.73
CA PHE A 72 -7.22 -0.50 -14.23
C PHE A 72 -8.18 -1.69 -14.36
N ASP A 73 -7.80 -2.77 -15.03
CA ASP A 73 -8.77 -3.78 -15.45
C ASP A 73 -8.82 -4.99 -14.50
N GLN A 74 -7.73 -5.25 -13.77
CA GLN A 74 -7.67 -6.39 -12.87
C GLN A 74 -7.94 -6.00 -11.43
N LYS A 75 -9.03 -6.54 -10.86
CA LYS A 75 -9.29 -6.45 -9.43
C LYS A 75 -8.31 -7.32 -8.65
N ILE A 76 -7.52 -6.69 -7.78
CA ILE A 76 -6.53 -7.34 -6.92
C ILE A 76 -6.57 -6.86 -5.47
N ILE A 77 -7.33 -5.80 -5.18
CA ILE A 77 -7.43 -5.19 -3.86
C ILE A 77 -8.76 -5.61 -3.23
N ASP A 78 -8.67 -6.36 -2.14
CA ASP A 78 -9.78 -6.67 -1.24
C ASP A 78 -10.02 -5.47 -0.31
N ILE A 79 -11.23 -4.89 -0.30
CA ILE A 79 -11.56 -3.71 0.49
C ILE A 79 -12.28 -4.13 1.77
N ASP A 80 -13.20 -5.09 1.70
CA ASP A 80 -14.01 -5.49 2.86
C ASP A 80 -13.39 -6.60 3.73
N GLY A 81 -12.25 -7.15 3.30
CA GLY A 81 -11.47 -8.16 4.01
C GLY A 81 -12.03 -9.57 3.90
N ASP A 82 -12.89 -9.86 2.92
CA ASP A 82 -13.48 -11.19 2.70
C ASP A 82 -12.63 -12.10 1.79
N SER A 83 -11.48 -11.61 1.33
CA SER A 83 -10.56 -12.24 0.37
C SER A 83 -11.06 -12.36 -1.06
N ILE A 84 -12.04 -11.55 -1.43
CA ILE A 84 -12.49 -11.35 -2.80
C ILE A 84 -11.99 -9.97 -3.25
N PRO A 85 -11.16 -9.90 -4.31
CA PRO A 85 -10.73 -8.61 -4.84
C PRO A 85 -11.89 -7.74 -5.33
N ASP A 86 -12.01 -6.54 -4.79
CA ASP A 86 -13.07 -5.57 -5.05
C ASP A 86 -12.67 -4.52 -6.08
N LEU A 87 -11.44 -4.02 -6.00
CA LEU A 87 -10.92 -2.93 -6.82
C LEU A 87 -9.63 -3.33 -7.52
N SER A 88 -9.39 -2.70 -8.67
CA SER A 88 -8.05 -2.68 -9.26
C SER A 88 -7.08 -1.83 -8.43
N HIS A 89 -5.80 -2.02 -8.70
CA HIS A 89 -4.74 -1.24 -8.06
C HIS A 89 -4.91 0.27 -8.35
N GLU A 90 -5.19 0.61 -9.60
CA GLU A 90 -5.28 2.00 -10.05
C GLU A 90 -6.61 2.68 -9.72
N GLU A 91 -7.70 1.92 -9.57
CA GLU A 91 -8.93 2.44 -8.95
C GLU A 91 -8.66 2.86 -7.52
N THR A 92 -7.96 2.03 -6.75
CA THR A 92 -7.58 2.32 -5.36
C THR A 92 -6.70 3.57 -5.26
N ILE A 93 -5.71 3.69 -6.15
CA ILE A 93 -4.88 4.90 -6.27
C ILE A 93 -5.74 6.12 -6.58
N SER A 94 -6.68 6.01 -7.51
CA SER A 94 -7.56 7.12 -7.88
C SER A 94 -8.40 7.59 -6.69
N ARG A 95 -8.86 6.67 -5.83
CA ARG A 95 -9.55 7.01 -4.57
C ARG A 95 -8.64 7.76 -3.61
N ILE A 96 -7.39 7.31 -3.40
CA ILE A 96 -6.41 8.00 -2.53
C ILE A 96 -6.09 9.41 -3.03
N VAL A 97 -5.92 9.58 -4.35
CA VAL A 97 -5.71 10.88 -5.00
C VAL A 97 -6.91 11.79 -4.74
N LYS A 98 -8.13 11.29 -4.96
CA LYS A 98 -9.37 12.05 -4.75
C LYS A 98 -9.61 12.40 -3.28
N ALA A 99 -9.34 11.52 -2.34
CA ALA A 99 -9.43 11.83 -0.92
C ALA A 99 -8.45 12.96 -0.52
N THR A 100 -7.27 12.97 -1.12
CA THR A 100 -6.23 13.98 -0.82
C THR A 100 -6.54 15.33 -1.47
N CYS A 101 -6.95 15.32 -2.74
CA CYS A 101 -7.24 16.50 -3.56
C CYS A 101 -8.55 16.29 -4.34
N PRO A 102 -9.74 16.51 -3.74
CA PRO A 102 -11.04 16.14 -4.31
C PRO A 102 -11.32 16.69 -5.71
N ASP A 103 -10.88 17.91 -5.96
CA ASP A 103 -11.15 18.60 -7.21
C ASP A 103 -10.30 18.07 -8.38
N ILE A 104 -9.23 17.31 -8.15
CA ILE A 104 -8.30 16.89 -9.22
C ILE A 104 -8.97 16.01 -10.28
N GLN A 105 -8.80 16.29 -11.57
CA GLN A 105 -9.24 15.41 -12.65
C GLN A 105 -8.17 14.34 -12.91
N ILE A 106 -8.60 13.10 -13.13
CA ILE A 106 -7.74 11.96 -13.37
C ILE A 106 -8.00 11.46 -14.80
N LYS A 107 -6.96 11.43 -15.63
CA LYS A 107 -6.96 10.82 -16.97
C LYS A 107 -6.22 9.47 -16.88
N PRO A 108 -6.94 8.33 -16.95
CA PRO A 108 -6.31 7.02 -16.86
C PRO A 108 -5.60 6.68 -18.18
N PHE A 109 -4.38 6.16 -18.08
CA PHE A 109 -3.61 5.58 -19.18
C PHE A 109 -3.41 4.09 -18.88
N LYS A 110 -4.33 3.29 -19.42
CA LYS A 110 -4.45 1.86 -19.09
C LYS A 110 -3.36 1.03 -19.76
N ILE A 111 -2.82 0.10 -19.00
CA ILE A 111 -1.95 -0.99 -19.45
C ILE A 111 -2.65 -2.30 -19.11
N GLU A 112 -2.76 -3.20 -20.08
CA GLU A 112 -3.34 -4.52 -19.84
C GLU A 112 -2.42 -5.33 -18.92
N GLY A 113 -3.00 -5.94 -17.89
CA GLY A 113 -2.29 -6.90 -17.04
C GLY A 113 -1.87 -8.14 -17.84
N HIS A 114 -0.72 -8.72 -17.50
CA HIS A 114 -0.29 -9.96 -18.12
C HIS A 114 -1.20 -11.11 -17.66
N LYS A 115 -1.89 -11.78 -18.59
CA LYS A 115 -2.92 -12.81 -18.30
C LYS A 115 -2.48 -13.91 -17.32
N ASN A 116 -1.19 -14.25 -17.34
CA ASN A 116 -0.64 -15.31 -16.51
C ASN A 116 0.10 -14.80 -15.27
N ASN A 117 0.32 -13.49 -15.15
CA ASN A 117 1.00 -12.92 -14.01
C ASN A 117 0.56 -11.47 -13.75
N PRO A 118 -0.35 -11.25 -12.80
CA PRO A 118 -0.92 -9.92 -12.56
C PRO A 118 0.09 -8.89 -12.07
N ASP A 119 1.19 -9.36 -11.49
CA ASP A 119 2.25 -8.51 -10.94
C ASP A 119 3.20 -8.00 -12.04
N TYR A 120 3.09 -8.53 -13.26
CA TYR A 120 3.91 -8.12 -14.39
C TYR A 120 3.10 -7.27 -15.36
N PHE A 121 3.58 -6.05 -15.58
CA PHE A 121 3.07 -5.19 -16.64
C PHE A 121 3.85 -5.38 -17.93
N ASP A 122 3.18 -5.13 -19.04
CA ASP A 122 3.78 -5.14 -20.37
C ASP A 122 4.61 -3.86 -20.57
N LEU A 123 5.93 -4.03 -20.73
CA LEU A 123 6.85 -2.91 -20.92
C LEU A 123 6.58 -2.13 -22.22
N ASP A 124 6.11 -2.80 -23.27
CA ASP A 124 5.84 -2.15 -24.55
C ASP A 124 4.59 -1.27 -24.45
N GLN A 125 3.57 -1.73 -23.73
CA GLN A 125 2.38 -0.91 -23.43
C GLN A 125 2.71 0.27 -22.50
N ALA A 126 3.57 0.06 -21.50
CA ALA A 126 4.04 1.15 -20.64
C ALA A 126 4.75 2.24 -21.47
N LEU A 127 5.62 1.83 -22.39
CA LEU A 127 6.29 2.72 -23.32
C LEU A 127 5.29 3.45 -24.22
N GLU A 128 4.31 2.75 -24.79
CA GLU A 128 3.26 3.34 -25.62
C GLU A 128 2.51 4.43 -24.85
N LYS A 129 2.04 4.14 -23.63
CA LYS A 129 1.25 5.08 -22.83
C LYS A 129 2.05 6.29 -22.35
N LEU A 130 3.32 6.13 -22.01
CA LEU A 130 4.18 7.25 -21.67
C LEU A 130 4.51 8.11 -22.90
N SER A 131 4.66 7.49 -24.08
CA SER A 131 4.84 8.22 -25.34
C SER A 131 3.58 9.00 -25.72
N GLU A 132 2.39 8.41 -25.52
CA GLU A 132 1.10 9.08 -25.71
C GLU A 132 0.97 10.33 -24.82
N ILE A 133 1.35 10.22 -23.53
CA ILE A 133 1.36 11.37 -22.61
C ILE A 133 2.34 12.45 -23.09
N SER A 134 3.55 12.05 -23.51
CA SER A 134 4.55 12.97 -24.05
C SER A 134 4.02 13.77 -25.25
N GLU A 135 3.36 13.09 -26.20
CA GLU A 135 2.74 13.71 -27.38
C GLU A 135 1.61 14.67 -26.98
N ILE A 136 0.75 14.29 -26.03
CA ILE A 136 -0.32 15.14 -25.50
C ILE A 136 0.24 16.44 -24.93
N VAL A 137 1.30 16.35 -24.12
CA VAL A 137 1.98 17.51 -23.52
C VAL A 137 2.66 18.37 -24.59
N GLU A 138 3.29 17.75 -25.60
CA GLU A 138 3.93 18.45 -26.71
C GLU A 138 2.93 19.22 -27.58
N ASN A 139 1.73 18.68 -27.77
CA ASN A 139 0.63 19.34 -28.47
C ASN A 139 -0.04 20.45 -27.65
N GLY A 140 0.46 20.74 -26.44
CA GLY A 140 0.01 21.85 -25.60
C GLY A 140 -1.21 21.55 -24.73
N GLU A 141 -1.67 20.29 -24.67
CA GLU A 141 -2.67 19.90 -23.67
C GLU A 141 -2.03 19.93 -22.28
N LYS A 142 -2.72 20.55 -21.32
CA LYS A 142 -2.19 20.74 -19.98
C LYS A 142 -2.35 19.47 -19.15
N ILE A 143 -1.24 18.87 -18.73
CA ILE A 143 -1.16 17.86 -17.67
C ILE A 143 -0.35 18.45 -16.52
N ASP A 144 -0.94 18.53 -15.33
CA ASP A 144 -0.33 19.14 -14.15
C ASP A 144 0.70 18.22 -13.46
N ALA A 145 0.51 16.90 -13.58
CA ALA A 145 1.44 15.87 -13.12
C ALA A 145 1.12 14.50 -13.72
N VAL A 146 2.10 13.59 -13.69
CA VAL A 146 1.94 12.18 -14.06
C VAL A 146 2.33 11.31 -12.87
N ASN A 147 1.53 10.29 -12.57
CA ASN A 147 1.93 9.22 -11.66
C ASN A 147 2.11 7.91 -12.44
N VAL A 148 3.27 7.28 -12.24
CA VAL A 148 3.64 5.98 -12.82
C VAL A 148 3.69 4.97 -11.68
N SER A 149 2.65 4.15 -11.56
CA SER A 149 2.55 3.10 -10.53
C SER A 149 3.17 1.77 -10.98
N LEU A 150 4.10 1.85 -11.92
CA LEU A 150 4.81 0.71 -12.48
C LEU A 150 6.17 0.59 -11.80
N GLY A 151 6.60 -0.65 -11.55
CA GLY A 151 7.87 -0.92 -10.89
C GLY A 151 8.61 -2.09 -11.50
N LYS A 152 9.87 -1.86 -11.90
CA LYS A 152 10.81 -2.96 -12.11
C LYS A 152 11.90 -2.84 -11.07
N GLU A 153 11.72 -3.59 -9.98
CA GLU A 153 12.67 -3.61 -8.88
C GLU A 153 13.89 -4.45 -9.23
N ILE A 154 15.06 -3.92 -8.88
CA ILE A 154 16.34 -4.58 -9.10
C ILE A 154 17.15 -4.53 -7.81
N LEU A 155 17.65 -5.69 -7.38
CA LEU A 155 18.60 -5.78 -6.29
C LEU A 155 19.90 -5.04 -6.68
N ILE A 156 20.32 -4.08 -5.86
CA ILE A 156 21.47 -3.21 -6.14
C ILE A 156 22.76 -4.03 -6.36
N ASN A 157 22.96 -5.10 -5.57
CA ASN A 157 24.12 -5.99 -5.73
C ASN A 157 24.13 -6.70 -7.09
N THR A 158 22.99 -7.24 -7.53
CA THR A 158 22.86 -7.84 -8.88
C THR A 158 23.13 -6.79 -9.95
N PHE A 159 22.64 -5.57 -9.76
CA PHE A 159 22.86 -4.49 -10.72
C PHE A 159 24.33 -4.06 -10.81
N ARG A 160 25.03 -3.99 -9.67
CA ARG A 160 26.49 -3.80 -9.60
C ARG A 160 27.23 -4.87 -10.39
N GLU A 161 26.86 -6.15 -10.24
CA GLU A 161 27.49 -7.25 -10.98
C GLU A 161 27.23 -7.14 -12.48
N CYS A 162 26.01 -6.79 -12.89
CA CYS A 162 25.65 -6.61 -14.30
C CYS A 162 26.36 -5.43 -14.96
N THR A 163 26.56 -4.32 -14.23
CA THR A 163 27.12 -3.07 -14.78
C THR A 163 28.63 -2.96 -14.60
N GLY A 164 29.21 -3.64 -13.61
CA GLY A 164 30.60 -3.47 -13.17
C GLY A 164 30.85 -2.16 -12.40
N LEU A 165 29.83 -1.34 -12.17
CA LEU A 165 29.95 -0.08 -11.43
C LEU A 165 29.92 -0.35 -9.92
N PRO A 166 30.73 0.32 -9.08
CA PRO A 166 30.78 0.10 -7.63
C PRO A 166 29.58 0.77 -6.90
N VAL A 167 28.36 0.46 -7.34
CA VAL A 167 27.11 1.00 -6.79
C VAL A 167 26.70 0.28 -5.50
N ASN A 168 26.09 1.03 -4.59
CA ASN A 168 25.43 0.60 -3.37
C ASN A 168 24.23 1.53 -3.06
N GLY A 169 23.48 1.25 -1.99
CA GLY A 169 22.33 2.08 -1.60
C GLY A 169 22.66 3.57 -1.41
N GLU A 170 23.82 3.88 -0.84
CA GLU A 170 24.22 5.26 -0.50
C GLU A 170 24.73 6.06 -1.70
N ASN A 171 25.30 5.40 -2.72
CA ASN A 171 26.02 6.08 -3.79
C ASN A 171 25.43 5.91 -5.19
N ILE A 172 24.37 5.09 -5.37
CA ILE A 172 23.79 4.80 -6.69
C ILE A 172 23.40 6.08 -7.45
N ILE A 173 22.96 7.15 -6.76
CA ILE A 173 22.67 8.45 -7.37
C ILE A 173 23.88 9.06 -8.09
N ASN A 174 25.09 8.84 -7.58
CA ASN A 174 26.33 9.38 -8.16
C ASN A 174 26.72 8.69 -9.47
N TYR A 175 26.16 7.50 -9.74
CA TYR A 175 26.39 6.74 -10.96
C TYR A 175 25.21 6.83 -11.94
N LYS A 176 24.19 7.64 -11.65
CA LYS A 176 22.95 7.73 -12.45
C LYS A 176 23.24 7.90 -13.94
N ASP A 177 24.10 8.85 -14.32
CA ASP A 177 24.43 9.09 -15.74
C ASP A 177 25.19 7.92 -16.40
N GLN A 178 26.12 7.28 -15.68
CA GLN A 178 26.86 6.12 -16.19
C GLN A 178 25.94 4.91 -16.38
N ILE A 179 25.00 4.71 -15.45
CA ILE A 179 23.97 3.69 -15.55
C ILE A 179 23.06 3.96 -16.76
N ARG A 180 22.65 5.22 -16.96
CA ARG A 180 21.83 5.61 -18.12
C ARG A 180 22.57 5.35 -19.43
N GLU A 181 23.86 5.65 -19.50
CA GLU A 181 24.65 5.32 -20.69
C GLU A 181 24.77 3.81 -20.91
N TRP A 182 24.97 3.04 -19.84
CA TRP A 182 24.98 1.57 -19.93
C TRP A 182 23.65 1.01 -20.43
N LEU A 183 22.50 1.55 -19.99
CA LEU A 183 21.17 1.10 -20.41
C LEU A 183 20.87 1.29 -21.91
N LYS A 184 21.57 2.20 -22.60
CA LYS A 184 21.46 2.35 -24.06
C LYS A 184 22.04 1.15 -24.80
N ASN A 185 23.13 0.58 -24.27
CA ASN A 185 23.85 -0.55 -24.84
C ASN A 185 24.23 -1.57 -23.75
N PRO A 186 23.25 -2.23 -23.11
CA PRO A 186 23.50 -3.02 -21.92
C PRO A 186 24.37 -4.24 -22.28
N SER A 187 25.48 -4.37 -21.56
CA SER A 187 26.40 -5.50 -21.68
C SER A 187 26.65 -6.10 -20.31
N ILE A 188 26.35 -7.39 -20.15
CA ILE A 188 26.59 -8.14 -18.91
C ILE A 188 27.96 -8.85 -19.01
N PRO A 189 28.86 -8.70 -18.04
CA PRO A 189 30.16 -9.39 -18.03
C PRO A 189 30.01 -10.91 -18.24
N LEU A 190 30.92 -11.52 -19.00
CA LEU A 190 30.82 -12.94 -19.39
C LEU A 190 30.67 -13.87 -18.16
N ALA A 191 31.43 -13.63 -17.09
CA ALA A 191 31.34 -14.42 -15.87
C ALA A 191 29.94 -14.36 -15.23
N VAL A 192 29.37 -13.16 -15.13
CA VAL A 192 28.01 -12.94 -14.58
C VAL A 192 26.97 -13.57 -15.50
N LYS A 193 27.11 -13.38 -16.82
CA LYS A 193 26.27 -14.01 -17.83
C LYS A 193 26.26 -15.54 -17.70
N THR A 194 27.42 -16.17 -17.56
CA THR A 194 27.55 -17.62 -17.37
C THR A 194 26.80 -18.09 -16.12
N ILE A 195 26.91 -17.37 -14.99
CA ILE A 195 26.21 -17.72 -13.76
C ILE A 195 24.68 -17.60 -13.92
N ILE A 196 24.21 -16.52 -14.54
CA ILE A 196 22.79 -16.26 -14.81
C ILE A 196 22.22 -17.36 -15.72
N ASP A 197 22.88 -17.63 -16.84
CA ASP A 197 22.39 -18.58 -17.84
C ASP A 197 22.57 -20.05 -17.42
N PHE A 198 23.49 -20.34 -16.50
CA PHE A 198 23.62 -21.68 -15.91
C PHE A 198 22.36 -22.06 -15.11
N LYS A 199 21.76 -21.10 -14.39
CA LYS A 199 20.50 -21.31 -13.66
C LYS A 199 19.29 -21.31 -14.59
N GLU A 200 19.30 -20.47 -15.61
CA GLU A 200 18.16 -20.28 -16.51
C GLU A 200 18.64 -19.91 -17.93
N PRO A 201 18.79 -20.88 -18.84
CA PRO A 201 19.34 -20.63 -20.16
C PRO A 201 18.66 -19.48 -20.92
N GLY A 202 19.48 -18.56 -21.42
CA GLY A 202 19.04 -17.40 -22.20
C GLY A 202 18.46 -16.25 -21.37
N LYS A 203 18.43 -16.35 -20.03
CA LYS A 203 17.95 -15.29 -19.15
C LYS A 203 18.74 -14.00 -19.33
N SER A 204 20.06 -14.08 -19.48
CA SER A 204 20.90 -12.90 -19.70
C SER A 204 20.51 -12.13 -20.97
N GLY A 205 20.19 -12.85 -22.04
CA GLY A 205 19.72 -12.28 -23.30
C GLY A 205 18.37 -11.58 -23.16
N ARG A 206 17.44 -12.20 -22.42
CA ARG A 206 16.14 -11.59 -22.08
C ARG A 206 16.32 -10.32 -21.25
N MET A 207 17.16 -10.35 -20.22
CA MET A 207 17.47 -9.19 -19.38
C MET A 207 18.06 -8.03 -20.21
N ILE A 208 18.98 -8.31 -21.15
CA ILE A 208 19.55 -7.28 -22.04
C ILE A 208 18.46 -6.60 -22.88
N GLN A 209 17.49 -7.36 -23.41
CA GLN A 209 16.38 -6.77 -24.16
C GLN A 209 15.45 -5.98 -23.25
N GLU A 210 15.15 -6.50 -22.06
CA GLU A 210 14.36 -5.82 -21.06
C GLU A 210 14.98 -4.47 -20.67
N PHE A 211 16.29 -4.41 -20.44
CA PHE A 211 17.01 -3.17 -20.15
C PHE A 211 16.92 -2.15 -21.29
N LYS A 212 16.94 -2.60 -22.55
CA LYS A 212 16.76 -1.70 -23.70
C LYS A 212 15.34 -1.12 -23.75
N THR A 213 14.31 -1.90 -23.45
CA THR A 213 12.93 -1.40 -23.38
C THR A 213 12.77 -0.44 -22.20
N ILE A 214 13.32 -0.78 -21.04
CA ILE A 214 13.37 0.10 -19.86
C ILE A 214 14.06 1.42 -20.20
N ASN A 215 15.16 1.41 -20.96
CA ASN A 215 15.82 2.65 -21.38
C ASN A 215 14.86 3.57 -22.15
N LYS A 216 14.06 3.02 -23.07
CA LYS A 216 13.07 3.78 -23.84
C LYS A 216 11.95 4.33 -22.94
N ILE A 217 11.50 3.55 -21.96
CA ILE A 217 10.51 4.01 -20.97
C ILE A 217 11.07 5.20 -20.18
N ILE A 218 12.33 5.10 -19.74
CA ILE A 218 12.99 6.20 -19.05
C ILE A 218 13.11 7.43 -19.95
N ASP A 219 13.50 7.26 -21.22
CA ASP A 219 13.56 8.36 -22.19
C ASP A 219 12.19 9.04 -22.35
N ALA A 220 11.09 8.27 -22.40
CA ALA A 220 9.73 8.81 -22.48
C ALA A 220 9.33 9.60 -21.21
N ILE A 221 9.71 9.12 -20.02
CA ILE A 221 9.52 9.87 -18.77
C ILE A 221 10.31 11.19 -18.81
N GLU A 222 11.57 11.14 -19.26
CA GLU A 222 12.43 12.31 -19.35
C GLU A 222 11.83 13.37 -20.30
N GLN A 223 11.28 12.96 -21.44
CA GLN A 223 10.57 13.87 -22.36
C GLN A 223 9.40 14.60 -21.69
N ILE A 224 8.60 13.92 -20.87
CA ILE A 224 7.49 14.54 -20.11
C ILE A 224 8.07 15.57 -19.12
N THR A 225 9.11 15.20 -18.37
CA THR A 225 9.71 16.08 -17.36
C THR A 225 10.42 17.30 -17.97
N ASP A 226 11.03 17.17 -19.15
CA ASP A 226 11.69 18.27 -19.86
C ASP A 226 10.70 19.35 -20.32
N LYS A 227 9.41 19.00 -20.46
CA LYS A 227 8.31 19.96 -20.70
C LYS A 227 7.78 20.60 -19.40
N GLY A 228 8.39 20.31 -18.25
CA GLY A 228 8.03 20.87 -16.95
C GLY A 228 6.88 20.14 -16.23
N VAL A 229 6.44 18.98 -16.73
CA VAL A 229 5.41 18.17 -16.08
C VAL A 229 6.08 17.19 -15.09
N PRO A 230 5.83 17.31 -13.78
CA PRO A 230 6.45 16.42 -12.80
C PRO A 230 5.92 14.99 -12.94
N VAL A 231 6.82 14.00 -12.87
CA VAL A 231 6.49 12.57 -12.94
C VAL A 231 6.85 11.90 -11.61
N TYR A 232 5.86 11.31 -10.95
CA TYR A 232 6.01 10.60 -9.67
C TYR A 232 6.08 9.10 -9.91
N ILE A 233 7.00 8.43 -9.22
CA ILE A 233 7.28 7.00 -9.40
C ILE A 233 7.37 6.33 -8.02
N GLY A 234 6.74 5.18 -7.84
CA GLY A 234 6.93 4.37 -6.63
C GLY A 234 8.38 3.88 -6.52
N ALA A 235 8.98 4.00 -5.34
CA ALA A 235 10.39 3.67 -5.10
C ALA A 235 10.73 2.17 -5.27
N GLY A 236 9.76 1.28 -5.07
CA GLY A 236 9.93 -0.17 -5.05
C GLY A 236 9.59 -0.79 -3.68
N ASN A 237 9.08 -2.02 -3.70
CA ASN A 237 8.50 -2.73 -2.56
C ASN A 237 9.31 -3.93 -2.05
N GLU A 238 10.52 -4.15 -2.58
CA GLU A 238 11.40 -5.29 -2.23
C GLU A 238 12.45 -4.95 -1.15
N GLY A 239 12.36 -3.75 -0.58
CA GLY A 239 13.17 -3.29 0.55
C GLY A 239 14.39 -2.44 0.18
N PRO A 240 15.21 -2.05 1.18
CA PRO A 240 16.23 -1.01 1.03
C PRO A 240 17.37 -1.36 0.07
N GLU A 241 17.62 -2.65 -0.15
CA GLU A 241 18.64 -3.16 -1.08
C GLU A 241 18.17 -3.17 -2.55
N TYR A 242 16.92 -2.78 -2.80
CA TYR A 242 16.32 -2.73 -4.12
C TYR A 242 16.02 -1.29 -4.51
N PHE A 243 15.85 -1.07 -5.81
CA PHE A 243 15.34 0.18 -6.35
C PHE A 243 14.48 -0.11 -7.58
N ASN A 244 13.45 0.72 -7.80
CA ASN A 244 12.75 0.76 -9.07
C ASN A 244 13.65 1.40 -10.13
N ILE A 245 14.02 0.66 -11.18
CA ILE A 245 14.91 1.16 -12.24
C ILE A 245 14.38 2.41 -12.95
N LEU A 246 13.05 2.62 -12.96
CA LEU A 246 12.44 3.83 -13.54
C LEU A 246 12.78 5.11 -12.77
N ALA A 247 13.24 5.00 -11.50
CA ALA A 247 13.77 6.10 -10.70
C ALA A 247 15.05 6.74 -11.30
N LEU A 248 15.67 6.06 -12.27
CA LEU A 248 16.80 6.60 -13.02
C LEU A 248 16.40 7.67 -14.05
N ALA A 249 15.11 7.91 -14.29
CA ALA A 249 14.70 9.03 -15.13
C ALA A 249 15.15 10.37 -14.55
N LYS A 250 15.74 11.23 -15.36
CA LYS A 250 15.99 12.63 -15.00
C LYS A 250 14.65 13.34 -14.77
N GLY A 251 14.60 14.22 -13.76
CA GLY A 251 13.40 15.00 -13.45
C GLY A 251 12.26 14.24 -12.77
N SER A 252 12.31 12.91 -12.67
CA SER A 252 11.31 12.14 -11.94
C SER A 252 11.44 12.32 -10.43
N ILE A 253 10.36 12.00 -9.72
CA ILE A 253 10.24 12.07 -8.26
C ILE A 253 9.94 10.66 -7.72
N PRO A 254 10.95 9.82 -7.48
CA PRO A 254 10.85 8.59 -6.72
C PRO A 254 10.33 8.81 -5.29
N VAL A 255 9.30 8.06 -4.90
CA VAL A 255 8.61 8.19 -3.61
C VAL A 255 8.63 6.87 -2.85
N GLY A 256 9.27 6.88 -1.68
CA GLY A 256 9.23 5.78 -0.71
C GLY A 256 7.96 5.80 0.15
N ALA A 257 7.69 4.69 0.84
CA ALA A 257 6.47 4.51 1.63
C ALA A 257 6.70 4.69 3.14
N LEU A 258 5.75 5.37 3.78
CA LEU A 258 5.59 5.51 5.22
C LEU A 258 4.28 4.87 5.69
N ASP A 259 4.22 4.51 6.97
CA ASP A 259 2.94 4.29 7.66
C ASP A 259 2.27 5.59 8.11
N ALA A 260 1.07 5.47 8.69
CA ALA A 260 0.29 6.59 9.23
C ALA A 260 1.02 7.38 10.33
N LYS A 261 2.06 6.81 10.95
CA LYS A 261 2.91 7.43 11.97
C LYS A 261 4.21 8.00 11.39
N SER A 262 4.33 8.08 10.07
CA SER A 262 5.51 8.57 9.36
C SER A 262 6.78 7.71 9.56
N ASN A 263 6.63 6.42 9.90
CA ASN A 263 7.76 5.50 9.94
C ASN A 263 7.96 4.84 8.57
N LYS A 264 9.21 4.71 8.14
CA LYS A 264 9.57 3.91 6.97
C LYS A 264 9.32 2.42 7.25
N LYS A 265 8.94 1.67 6.22
CA LYS A 265 8.83 0.20 6.29
C LYS A 265 9.96 -0.50 5.57
N SER A 266 10.26 -1.71 6.04
CA SER A 266 11.32 -2.55 5.49
C SER A 266 11.07 -3.01 4.05
N PHE A 267 9.82 -3.00 3.57
CA PHE A 267 9.51 -3.27 2.16
C PHE A 267 9.82 -2.08 1.26
N SER A 268 9.81 -0.84 1.77
CA SER A 268 10.08 0.33 0.93
C SER A 268 11.57 0.35 0.57
N ALA A 269 11.87 0.58 -0.71
CA ALA A 269 13.19 1.02 -1.10
C ALA A 269 13.58 2.29 -0.32
N ASP A 270 14.81 2.31 0.19
CA ASP A 270 15.39 3.39 0.99
C ASP A 270 16.88 3.53 0.63
N ASN A 271 17.12 4.17 -0.52
CA ASN A 271 18.44 4.37 -1.10
C ASN A 271 18.56 5.81 -1.65
N SER A 272 19.75 6.18 -2.11
CA SER A 272 20.09 7.54 -2.55
C SER A 272 19.34 8.03 -3.80
N LEU A 273 18.59 7.17 -4.51
CA LEU A 273 17.69 7.60 -5.58
C LEU A 273 16.36 8.15 -5.06
N ILE A 274 16.00 7.90 -3.79
CA ILE A 274 14.67 8.23 -3.28
C ILE A 274 14.62 9.72 -2.88
N ASN A 275 13.71 10.47 -3.49
CA ASN A 275 13.61 11.92 -3.31
C ASN A 275 12.75 12.32 -2.10
N ARG A 276 11.68 11.57 -1.82
CA ARG A 276 10.79 11.81 -0.67
C ARG A 276 10.16 10.52 -0.19
N PHE A 277 9.52 10.60 0.98
CA PHE A 277 8.70 9.53 1.52
C PHE A 277 7.31 10.08 1.84
N GLU A 278 6.26 9.30 1.55
CA GLU A 278 4.87 9.64 1.86
C GLU A 278 4.10 8.42 2.36
N GLN A 279 2.92 8.63 2.92
CA GLN A 279 2.06 7.53 3.35
C GLN A 279 1.75 6.59 2.17
N GLY A 280 2.25 5.37 2.26
CA GLY A 280 2.04 4.29 1.29
C GLY A 280 1.31 3.09 1.90
N ILE A 281 0.87 3.21 3.14
CA ILE A 281 0.14 2.17 3.89
C ILE A 281 -1.13 2.76 4.43
N TYR A 282 -2.23 2.05 4.21
CA TYR A 282 -3.57 2.52 4.52
C TYR A 282 -4.36 1.40 5.19
N ASN A 283 -4.76 1.64 6.44
CA ASN A 283 -5.78 0.84 7.12
C ASN A 283 -7.15 1.14 6.53
N ILE A 284 -7.79 0.11 5.98
CA ILE A 284 -9.17 0.17 5.52
C ILE A 284 -10.10 -0.05 6.71
N SER A 285 -11.08 0.82 6.92
CA SER A 285 -12.04 0.72 8.03
C SER A 285 -13.47 0.81 7.50
N ALA A 286 -14.40 0.03 8.04
CA ALA A 286 -15.81 0.19 7.71
C ALA A 286 -16.35 1.51 8.30
N VAL A 287 -17.09 2.26 7.48
CA VAL A 287 -17.83 3.46 7.90
C VAL A 287 -19.29 3.08 8.05
N THR A 288 -19.87 3.35 9.21
CA THR A 288 -21.28 3.06 9.49
C THR A 288 -22.12 4.31 9.65
N ASP A 289 -23.40 4.22 9.32
CA ASP A 289 -24.39 5.23 9.67
C ASP A 289 -24.81 5.15 11.16
N LYS A 290 -25.85 5.92 11.53
CA LYS A 290 -26.38 5.97 12.90
C LYS A 290 -27.05 4.67 13.35
N ASP A 291 -27.47 3.83 12.41
CA ASP A 291 -28.14 2.56 12.66
C ASP A 291 -27.14 1.39 12.67
N ASN A 292 -25.83 1.68 12.64
CA ASN A 292 -24.73 0.73 12.49
C ASN A 292 -24.74 -0.04 11.17
N THR A 293 -25.38 0.50 10.13
CA THR A 293 -25.31 -0.06 8.78
C THR A 293 -24.03 0.43 8.09
N ILE A 294 -23.28 -0.47 7.46
CA ILE A 294 -22.08 -0.09 6.69
C ILE A 294 -22.52 0.71 5.46
N ILE A 295 -22.06 1.95 5.35
CA ILE A 295 -22.31 2.82 4.20
C ILE A 295 -21.13 2.86 3.22
N GLY A 296 -19.95 2.40 3.65
CA GLY A 296 -18.76 2.27 2.82
C GLY A 296 -17.50 2.02 3.64
N TYR A 297 -16.36 2.29 3.03
CA TYR A 297 -15.04 1.99 3.58
C TYR A 297 -14.11 3.22 3.46
N ASP A 298 -13.49 3.55 4.58
CA ASP A 298 -12.50 4.61 4.74
C ASP A 298 -11.10 4.02 4.54
N LEU A 299 -10.46 4.45 3.47
CA LEU A 299 -9.07 4.13 3.13
C LEU A 299 -8.11 5.10 3.81
N THR A 300 -8.46 6.38 3.91
CA THR A 300 -7.49 7.45 4.24
C THR A 300 -7.44 7.86 5.70
N GLY A 301 -8.37 7.36 6.51
CA GLY A 301 -8.49 7.65 7.94
C GLY A 301 -9.20 8.94 8.29
N ASP A 302 -9.98 9.50 7.37
CA ASP A 302 -10.78 10.71 7.64
C ASP A 302 -12.24 10.41 8.03
N ASN A 303 -12.57 9.12 8.22
CA ASN A 303 -13.90 8.61 8.55
C ASN A 303 -14.97 8.97 7.52
N LYS A 304 -14.58 9.15 6.25
CA LYS A 304 -15.49 9.22 5.11
C LYS A 304 -15.28 8.02 4.20
N PRO A 305 -16.35 7.49 3.57
CA PRO A 305 -16.19 6.38 2.66
C PRO A 305 -15.58 6.87 1.34
N GLU A 306 -14.41 6.36 0.97
CA GLU A 306 -13.90 6.47 -0.41
C GLU A 306 -14.46 5.38 -1.32
N VAL A 307 -14.85 4.24 -0.74
CA VAL A 307 -15.47 3.11 -1.44
C VAL A 307 -16.84 2.87 -0.83
N LEU A 308 -17.90 2.88 -1.63
CA LEU A 308 -19.26 2.67 -1.14
C LEU A 308 -19.52 1.17 -0.89
N ALA A 309 -20.44 0.87 0.03
CA ALA A 309 -20.76 -0.51 0.41
C ALA A 309 -21.29 -1.37 -0.75
N ASN A 310 -21.83 -0.76 -1.80
CA ASN A 310 -22.32 -1.45 -3.00
C ASN A 310 -21.24 -1.65 -4.09
N GLU A 311 -20.01 -1.19 -3.85
CA GLU A 311 -18.87 -1.35 -4.78
C GLU A 311 -18.01 -2.59 -4.44
N VAL A 312 -18.25 -3.23 -3.30
CA VAL A 312 -17.53 -4.42 -2.83
C VAL A 312 -18.37 -5.70 -2.95
N SER A 313 -17.74 -6.85 -2.78
CA SER A 313 -18.38 -8.18 -2.78
C SER A 313 -19.46 -8.33 -1.70
N GLY A 314 -19.27 -7.68 -0.54
CA GLY A 314 -20.19 -7.74 0.59
C GLY A 314 -20.04 -9.01 1.43
N GLY A 315 -18.88 -9.68 1.35
CA GLY A 315 -18.59 -10.87 2.14
C GLY A 315 -18.35 -10.57 3.62
N GLU A 316 -18.20 -11.63 4.41
CA GLU A 316 -17.85 -11.46 5.83
C GLU A 316 -16.33 -11.29 5.98
N SER A 317 -15.89 -10.10 6.38
CA SER A 317 -14.49 -9.81 6.70
C SER A 317 -13.84 -10.87 7.61
N LYS A 318 -12.63 -11.31 7.26
CA LYS A 318 -11.82 -12.29 8.01
C LYS A 318 -11.50 -11.84 9.43
N VAL A 319 -11.45 -10.53 9.70
CA VAL A 319 -11.12 -10.00 11.04
C VAL A 319 -12.35 -9.80 11.94
N LYS A 320 -13.55 -9.67 11.37
CA LYS A 320 -14.82 -9.47 12.10
C LYS A 320 -15.07 -10.53 13.20
N PRO A 321 -14.70 -11.81 13.02
CA PRO A 321 -14.66 -12.79 14.09
C PRO A 321 -13.96 -12.40 15.39
N TYR A 322 -12.99 -11.49 15.35
CA TYR A 322 -12.10 -11.19 16.47
C TYR A 322 -12.30 -9.79 17.04
N ILE A 323 -12.47 -8.79 16.18
CA ILE A 323 -12.48 -7.37 16.56
C ILE A 323 -13.57 -7.08 17.62
N GLY A 324 -13.21 -6.27 18.62
CA GLY A 324 -14.10 -5.85 19.70
C GLY A 324 -14.33 -6.91 20.78
N LYS A 325 -13.89 -8.15 20.58
CA LYS A 325 -14.00 -9.22 21.58
C LYS A 325 -12.93 -9.10 22.66
N SER A 326 -13.21 -9.71 23.81
CA SER A 326 -12.22 -9.90 24.88
C SER A 326 -11.24 -10.99 24.48
N ILE A 327 -9.95 -10.86 24.81
CA ILE A 327 -8.96 -11.88 24.47
C ILE A 327 -9.32 -13.26 25.06
N GLU A 328 -9.90 -13.30 26.25
CA GLU A 328 -10.29 -14.54 26.94
C GLU A 328 -11.33 -15.35 26.14
N THR A 329 -12.08 -14.71 25.25
CA THR A 329 -13.13 -15.34 24.45
C THR A 329 -12.63 -15.90 23.12
N VAL A 330 -11.44 -15.49 22.69
CA VAL A 330 -10.87 -15.86 21.39
C VAL A 330 -9.45 -16.41 21.50
N ILE A 331 -8.81 -16.45 22.67
CA ILE A 331 -7.48 -17.03 22.81
C ILE A 331 -7.54 -18.56 22.66
N ALA A 332 -6.60 -19.10 21.89
CA ALA A 332 -6.41 -20.53 21.68
C ALA A 332 -6.23 -21.28 23.02
N GLN A 333 -6.88 -22.43 23.13
CA GLN A 333 -6.76 -23.34 24.27
C GLN A 333 -5.82 -24.51 23.91
N GLU A 334 -5.49 -25.37 24.88
CA GLU A 334 -4.58 -26.52 24.70
C GLU A 334 -4.95 -27.42 23.51
N ASP A 335 -6.24 -27.69 23.34
CA ASP A 335 -6.76 -28.46 22.20
C ASP A 335 -6.50 -27.79 20.85
N ASP A 336 -6.49 -26.45 20.80
CA ASP A 336 -6.21 -25.69 19.57
C ASP A 336 -4.72 -25.75 19.22
N TYR A 337 -3.83 -25.67 20.21
CA TYR A 337 -2.39 -25.88 20.00
C TYR A 337 -2.07 -27.30 19.52
N THR A 338 -2.73 -28.31 20.09
CA THR A 338 -2.57 -29.70 19.68
C THR A 338 -2.92 -29.88 18.20
N LYS A 339 -4.05 -29.32 17.76
CA LYS A 339 -4.46 -29.35 16.35
C LYS A 339 -3.46 -28.62 15.44
N LEU A 340 -2.98 -27.45 15.87
CA LEU A 340 -1.99 -26.69 15.11
C LEU A 340 -0.67 -27.48 14.96
N ILE A 341 -0.19 -28.13 16.03
CA ILE A 341 0.99 -29.01 16.00
C ILE A 341 0.77 -30.17 15.02
N ASP A 342 -0.38 -30.85 15.09
CA ASP A 342 -0.70 -31.95 14.19
C ASP A 342 -0.69 -31.50 12.73
N MET A 343 -1.22 -30.31 12.44
CA MET A 343 -1.20 -29.73 11.10
C MET A 343 0.22 -29.40 10.63
N ILE A 344 1.05 -28.79 11.48
CA ILE A 344 2.45 -28.49 11.14
C ILE A 344 3.23 -29.78 10.87
N ASN A 345 2.99 -30.83 11.66
CA ASN A 345 3.60 -32.14 11.46
C ASN A 345 3.14 -32.78 10.15
N GLN A 346 1.85 -32.69 9.81
CA GLN A 346 1.33 -33.17 8.52
C GLN A 346 1.94 -32.40 7.35
N ALA A 347 1.96 -31.07 7.39
CA ALA A 347 2.57 -30.25 6.35
C ALA A 347 4.06 -30.58 6.17
N SER A 348 4.79 -30.77 7.26
CA SER A 348 6.21 -31.16 7.25
C SER A 348 6.41 -32.55 6.64
N LEU A 349 5.57 -33.52 6.98
CA LEU A 349 5.58 -34.87 6.40
C LEU A 349 5.33 -34.81 4.89
N ILE A 350 4.37 -34.01 4.45
CA ILE A 350 4.04 -33.87 3.03
C ILE A 350 5.21 -33.26 2.25
N ARG A 351 5.83 -32.19 2.79
CA ARG A 351 7.02 -31.57 2.18
C ARG A 351 8.16 -32.58 2.07
N LYS A 352 8.39 -33.38 3.13
CA LYS A 352 9.39 -34.45 3.12
C LYS A 352 9.11 -35.46 2.02
N ILE A 353 7.88 -35.99 1.94
CA ILE A 353 7.49 -36.97 0.91
C ILE A 353 7.71 -36.43 -0.51
N LYS A 354 7.36 -35.18 -0.78
CA LYS A 354 7.58 -34.55 -2.09
C LYS A 354 9.05 -34.34 -2.47
N SER A 355 9.93 -34.24 -1.46
CA SER A 355 11.36 -34.07 -1.69
C SER A 355 12.11 -35.38 -1.94
N ILE A 356 11.46 -36.53 -1.67
CA ILE A 356 12.06 -37.86 -1.79
C ILE A 356 11.65 -38.47 -3.14
N PRO A 357 12.57 -39.05 -3.93
CA PRO A 357 12.22 -39.79 -5.14
C PRO A 357 11.24 -40.94 -4.85
N ASP A 358 10.28 -41.18 -5.75
CA ASP A 358 9.20 -42.17 -5.56
C ASP A 358 9.69 -43.58 -5.13
N TYR A 359 10.90 -43.99 -5.54
CA TYR A 359 11.47 -45.30 -5.23
C TYR A 359 12.10 -45.41 -3.83
N GLU A 360 12.30 -44.29 -3.13
CA GLU A 360 12.85 -44.25 -1.76
C GLU A 360 11.77 -44.12 -0.68
N LEU A 361 10.50 -43.96 -1.08
CA LEU A 361 9.38 -43.84 -0.17
C LEU A 361 9.07 -45.19 0.49
N SER A 362 8.85 -45.20 1.81
CA SER A 362 8.27 -46.36 2.49
C SER A 362 6.86 -46.66 1.93
N PRO A 363 6.32 -47.89 2.06
CA PRO A 363 4.98 -48.21 1.56
C PRO A 363 3.88 -47.25 2.04
N ARG A 364 3.96 -46.80 3.30
CA ARG A 364 3.06 -45.79 3.88
C ARG A 364 3.24 -44.41 3.25
N GLU A 365 4.48 -43.98 3.05
CA GLU A 365 4.78 -42.69 2.40
C GLU A 365 4.40 -42.71 0.91
N ALA A 366 4.57 -43.83 0.21
CA ALA A 366 4.16 -44.02 -1.18
C ALA A 366 2.63 -44.01 -1.34
N GLU A 367 1.89 -44.61 -0.40
CA GLU A 367 0.43 -44.53 -0.35
C GLU A 367 -0.04 -43.09 -0.09
N LEU A 368 0.60 -42.39 0.85
CA LEU A 368 0.29 -40.98 1.11
C LEU A 368 0.64 -40.09 -0.10
N ALA A 369 1.78 -40.32 -0.75
CA ALA A 369 2.21 -39.61 -1.95
C ALA A 369 1.20 -39.73 -3.10
N LYS A 370 0.58 -40.91 -3.29
CA LYS A 370 -0.51 -41.11 -4.26
C LYS A 370 -1.70 -40.20 -3.98
N ASN A 371 -2.05 -40.01 -2.71
CA ASN A 371 -3.15 -39.14 -2.30
C ASN A 371 -2.78 -37.64 -2.36
N ILE A 372 -1.49 -37.31 -2.38
CA ILE A 372 -0.96 -35.94 -2.38
C ILE A 372 -0.53 -35.47 -3.78
N LYS A 373 -0.45 -36.35 -4.79
CA LYS A 373 0.22 -36.08 -6.07
C LYS A 373 -0.28 -34.83 -6.82
N ASN A 374 -1.51 -34.38 -6.54
CA ASN A 374 -2.11 -33.17 -7.12
C ASN A 374 -2.06 -31.93 -6.20
N VAL A 375 -1.61 -32.08 -4.97
CA VAL A 375 -1.38 -30.96 -4.04
C VAL A 375 -0.08 -30.31 -4.47
N THR A 376 -0.08 -29.03 -4.86
CA THR A 376 1.14 -28.23 -5.13
C THR A 376 1.81 -27.79 -3.82
N ASN A 377 3.03 -27.24 -3.86
CA ASN A 377 3.65 -26.71 -2.63
C ASN A 377 2.90 -25.48 -2.09
N HIS A 378 2.29 -24.72 -3.00
CA HIS A 378 1.36 -23.65 -2.68
C HIS A 378 0.10 -24.21 -1.99
N ASP A 379 -0.45 -25.32 -2.50
CA ASP A 379 -1.57 -26.02 -1.87
C ASP A 379 -1.22 -26.59 -0.49
N ILE A 380 0.04 -26.94 -0.18
CA ILE A 380 0.41 -27.36 1.18
C ILE A 380 0.31 -26.19 2.17
N GLY A 381 0.59 -24.95 1.73
CA GLY A 381 0.29 -23.77 2.52
C GLY A 381 -1.22 -23.60 2.69
N LEU A 382 -1.95 -23.53 1.57
CA LEU A 382 -3.39 -23.18 1.55
C LEU A 382 -4.35 -24.27 2.06
N PHE A 383 -4.14 -25.56 1.73
CA PHE A 383 -5.03 -26.67 2.15
C PHE A 383 -4.99 -26.91 3.65
N PHE A 384 -3.84 -26.66 4.29
CA PHE A 384 -3.73 -26.81 5.72
C PHE A 384 -4.26 -25.56 6.44
N ASP A 385 -4.01 -24.36 5.92
CA ASP A 385 -4.43 -23.12 6.57
C ASP A 385 -5.91 -22.78 6.42
N GLU A 386 -6.55 -22.99 5.27
CA GLU A 386 -7.89 -22.44 5.06
C GLU A 386 -8.99 -23.51 5.21
N TYR A 387 -8.87 -24.68 4.57
CA TYR A 387 -9.94 -25.70 4.58
C TYR A 387 -10.04 -26.46 5.92
N THR A 388 -8.91 -26.74 6.57
CA THR A 388 -8.86 -27.54 7.81
C THR A 388 -9.15 -26.68 9.05
N MET A 389 -8.66 -25.44 9.07
CA MET A 389 -8.94 -24.48 10.15
C MET A 389 -10.34 -23.86 10.02
N ASN A 390 -10.80 -23.39 8.84
CA ASN A 390 -12.11 -22.71 8.74
C ASN A 390 -13.29 -23.60 9.13
N LYS A 391 -13.20 -24.92 8.94
CA LYS A 391 -14.30 -25.83 9.31
C LYS A 391 -14.31 -26.25 10.78
N LYS A 392 -13.17 -26.19 11.50
CA LYS A 392 -13.05 -26.84 12.83
C LYS A 392 -12.26 -26.08 13.89
N SER A 393 -11.27 -25.26 13.55
CA SER A 393 -10.70 -24.34 14.52
C SER A 393 -11.59 -23.10 14.51
N LYS A 394 -12.42 -22.99 15.54
CA LYS A 394 -13.16 -21.76 15.82
C LYS A 394 -12.18 -20.59 15.73
N LYS A 395 -12.63 -19.50 15.12
CA LYS A 395 -12.26 -18.08 15.30
C LYS A 395 -11.43 -17.79 16.58
N VAL A 396 -10.20 -18.33 16.68
CA VAL A 396 -9.27 -18.18 17.81
C VAL A 396 -7.96 -17.55 17.37
N LEU A 397 -7.27 -16.95 18.33
CA LEU A 397 -5.98 -16.31 18.18
C LEU A 397 -4.94 -17.02 19.03
N PHE A 398 -3.74 -17.14 18.51
CA PHE A 398 -2.59 -17.70 19.20
C PHE A 398 -1.70 -16.57 19.70
N SER A 399 -1.05 -16.79 20.86
CA SER A 399 0.01 -15.90 21.31
C SER A 399 1.20 -15.98 20.35
N ILE A 400 1.76 -14.82 19.96
CA ILE A 400 2.97 -14.80 19.11
C ILE A 400 4.14 -15.53 19.79
N ASP A 401 4.24 -15.51 21.12
CA ASP A 401 5.28 -16.28 21.83
C ASP A 401 5.11 -17.79 21.64
N ALA A 402 3.86 -18.27 21.70
CA ALA A 402 3.57 -19.68 21.52
C ALA A 402 3.82 -20.11 20.06
N ILE A 403 3.44 -19.28 19.09
CA ILE A 403 3.76 -19.47 17.67
C ILE A 403 5.27 -19.44 17.44
N ALA A 404 5.98 -18.48 18.00
CA ALA A 404 7.43 -18.38 17.88
C ALA A 404 8.14 -19.63 18.40
N HIS A 405 7.70 -20.15 19.56
CA HIS A 405 8.22 -21.40 20.09
C HIS A 405 7.90 -22.59 19.17
N LEU A 406 6.65 -22.69 18.70
CA LEU A 406 6.19 -23.79 17.85
C LEU A 406 6.91 -23.85 16.49
N TYR A 407 7.15 -22.69 15.88
CA TYR A 407 7.86 -22.56 14.60
C TYR A 407 9.37 -22.37 14.76
N GLN A 408 9.89 -22.40 15.98
CA GLN A 408 11.31 -22.18 16.30
C GLN A 408 11.84 -20.88 15.67
N LEU A 409 11.05 -19.80 15.74
CA LEU A 409 11.46 -18.48 15.27
C LEU A 409 12.60 -17.96 16.17
N ASN A 410 13.57 -17.29 15.55
CA ASN A 410 14.60 -16.60 16.32
C ASN A 410 14.04 -15.34 16.99
N SER A 411 14.73 -14.83 18.01
CA SER A 411 14.26 -13.68 18.80
C SER A 411 14.02 -12.44 17.92
N GLU A 412 14.88 -12.20 16.92
CA GLU A 412 14.73 -11.04 16.02
C GLU A 412 13.40 -11.09 15.24
N LYS A 413 13.02 -12.26 14.69
CA LYS A 413 11.75 -12.45 14.00
C LYS A 413 10.57 -12.34 14.95
N THR A 414 10.69 -12.93 16.14
CA THR A 414 9.65 -12.83 17.17
C THR A 414 9.43 -11.37 17.59
N ASP A 415 10.50 -10.62 17.81
CA ASP A 415 10.44 -9.21 18.19
C ASP A 415 9.80 -8.39 17.07
N LYS A 416 10.13 -8.65 15.80
CA LYS A 416 9.47 -8.01 14.64
C LYS A 416 7.96 -8.27 14.62
N LEU A 417 7.53 -9.53 14.77
CA LEU A 417 6.10 -9.87 14.86
C LEU A 417 5.42 -9.19 16.06
N LYS A 418 6.13 -9.06 17.19
CA LYS A 418 5.62 -8.40 18.39
C LYS A 418 5.45 -6.89 18.25
N LEU A 419 6.23 -6.25 17.37
CA LEU A 419 6.01 -4.84 17.02
C LEU A 419 4.68 -4.65 16.28
N GLU A 420 4.22 -5.69 15.59
CA GLU A 420 2.96 -5.69 14.85
C GLU A 420 1.77 -6.16 15.68
N GLY A 421 1.96 -6.86 16.80
CA GLY A 421 0.90 -7.18 17.74
C GLY A 421 1.28 -8.24 18.77
N ASN A 422 0.31 -8.78 19.50
CA ASN A 422 0.58 -9.82 20.51
C ASN A 422 -0.06 -11.17 20.15
N TYR A 423 -0.97 -11.16 19.20
CA TYR A 423 -1.79 -12.31 18.84
C TYR A 423 -1.84 -12.45 17.33
N ILE A 424 -1.97 -13.68 16.85
CA ILE A 424 -2.00 -13.99 15.42
C ILE A 424 -3.04 -15.08 15.16
N ASN A 425 -3.69 -15.05 14.01
CA ASN A 425 -4.59 -16.13 13.61
C ASN A 425 -3.79 -17.36 13.15
N ALA A 426 -4.50 -18.49 12.96
CA ALA A 426 -3.86 -19.76 12.57
C ALA A 426 -3.05 -19.70 11.26
N PRO A 427 -3.58 -19.10 10.16
CA PRO A 427 -2.82 -18.93 8.91
C PRO A 427 -1.58 -18.02 8.99
N LEU A 428 -1.37 -17.34 10.13
CA LEU A 428 -0.27 -16.42 10.35
C LEU A 428 -0.25 -15.20 9.42
N ASP A 429 -1.42 -14.79 8.90
CA ASP A 429 -1.57 -13.66 7.98
C ASP A 429 -2.21 -12.43 8.65
N LEU A 430 -2.85 -12.58 9.81
CA LEU A 430 -3.50 -11.49 10.54
C LEU A 430 -2.96 -11.36 11.97
N ILE A 431 -2.32 -10.23 12.25
CA ILE A 431 -1.76 -9.91 13.57
C ILE A 431 -2.64 -8.88 14.29
N PHE A 432 -2.97 -9.18 15.54
CA PHE A 432 -3.91 -8.44 16.37
C PHE A 432 -3.26 -7.85 17.63
N LYS A 433 -3.83 -6.74 18.09
CA LYS A 433 -3.45 -6.03 19.31
C LYS A 433 -4.62 -5.95 20.29
N LEU A 434 -4.33 -5.47 21.49
CA LEU A 434 -5.34 -5.03 22.44
C LEU A 434 -5.37 -3.51 22.47
N ASN A 435 -6.56 -2.93 22.43
CA ASN A 435 -6.74 -1.52 22.75
C ASN A 435 -6.69 -1.29 24.27
N SER A 436 -6.82 -0.03 24.69
CA SER A 436 -6.83 0.36 26.11
C SER A 436 -7.91 -0.32 26.95
N ASN A 437 -8.99 -0.80 26.31
CA ASN A 437 -10.09 -1.52 26.94
C ASN A 437 -9.91 -3.05 26.92
N LYS A 438 -8.70 -3.54 26.59
CA LYS A 438 -8.38 -4.96 26.44
C LYS A 438 -9.27 -5.69 25.43
N LYS A 439 -9.74 -4.98 24.40
CA LYS A 439 -10.46 -5.56 23.27
C LYS A 439 -9.53 -5.76 22.09
N ILE A 440 -9.75 -6.85 21.36
CA ILE A 440 -9.03 -7.15 20.13
C ILE A 440 -9.27 -6.05 19.10
N VAL A 441 -8.20 -5.59 18.48
CA VAL A 441 -8.21 -4.71 17.31
C VAL A 441 -7.22 -5.23 16.28
N PHE A 442 -7.53 -5.01 15.01
CA PHE A 442 -6.60 -5.18 13.90
C PHE A 442 -6.09 -3.78 13.52
N ASP A 443 -4.79 -3.51 13.65
CA ASP A 443 -4.20 -2.16 13.46
C ASP A 443 -2.77 -2.31 12.89
N PRO A 444 -2.64 -2.73 11.62
CA PRO A 444 -1.35 -3.07 11.04
C PRO A 444 -0.47 -1.83 10.77
N ASP A 445 -1.06 -0.68 10.41
CA ASP A 445 -0.33 0.59 10.23
C ASP A 445 0.06 1.30 11.55
N ASN A 446 -0.32 0.73 12.72
CA ASN A 446 -0.14 1.32 14.05
C ASN A 446 -0.85 2.67 14.28
N SER A 447 -1.83 3.07 13.48
CA SER A 447 -2.57 4.34 13.64
C SER A 447 -3.42 4.36 14.90
N GLY A 448 -3.69 3.21 15.52
CA GLY A 448 -4.64 3.06 16.62
C GLY A 448 -6.09 2.95 16.15
N ARG A 449 -6.33 2.92 14.84
CA ARG A 449 -7.63 2.68 14.23
C ARG A 449 -7.81 1.20 13.98
N SER A 450 -8.98 0.66 14.33
CA SER A 450 -9.31 -0.72 13.98
C SER A 450 -9.59 -0.80 12.48
N ALA A 451 -8.76 -1.54 11.76
CA ALA A 451 -8.91 -1.84 10.36
C ALA A 451 -9.72 -3.14 10.14
N ILE A 452 -10.19 -3.32 8.92
CA ILE A 452 -10.71 -4.59 8.39
C ILE A 452 -9.76 -5.23 7.37
N ASN A 453 -8.95 -4.40 6.71
CA ASN A 453 -7.88 -4.82 5.81
C ASN A 453 -6.78 -3.75 5.75
N GLU A 454 -5.65 -4.08 5.14
CA GLU A 454 -4.54 -3.17 4.86
C GLU A 454 -4.18 -3.21 3.38
N ILE A 455 -3.87 -2.05 2.82
CA ILE A 455 -3.16 -1.95 1.54
C ILE A 455 -1.83 -1.24 1.77
N PHE A 456 -0.78 -1.71 1.12
CA PHE A 456 0.55 -1.13 1.23
C PHE A 456 1.30 -1.16 -0.09
N GLY A 457 2.17 -0.18 -0.30
CA GLY A 457 3.01 -0.09 -1.48
C GLY A 457 3.50 1.32 -1.74
N THR A 458 4.69 1.43 -2.31
CA THR A 458 5.23 2.70 -2.80
C THR A 458 4.39 3.30 -3.94
N SER A 459 3.64 2.47 -4.65
CA SER A 459 2.65 2.88 -5.65
C SER A 459 1.42 3.57 -5.05
N PHE A 460 1.18 3.49 -3.73
CA PHE A 460 0.19 4.33 -3.02
C PHE A 460 0.82 5.61 -2.45
N ALA A 461 2.14 5.61 -2.21
CA ALA A 461 2.88 6.78 -1.73
C ALA A 461 3.11 7.81 -2.84
N SER A 462 3.50 7.40 -4.04
CA SER A 462 3.73 8.30 -5.18
C SER A 462 2.49 9.11 -5.61
N PRO A 463 1.27 8.55 -5.71
CA PRO A 463 0.09 9.35 -6.04
C PRO A 463 -0.34 10.26 -4.88
N LYS A 464 -0.09 9.86 -3.62
CA LYS A 464 -0.30 10.72 -2.45
C LYS A 464 0.59 11.95 -2.51
N ALA A 465 1.88 11.75 -2.79
CA ALA A 465 2.87 12.80 -2.99
C ALA A 465 2.41 13.80 -4.06
N MET A 466 2.03 13.27 -5.23
CA MET A 466 1.51 14.05 -6.35
C MET A 466 0.30 14.90 -5.93
N ALA A 467 -0.70 14.28 -5.29
CA ALA A 467 -1.92 14.97 -4.89
C ALA A 467 -1.66 16.09 -3.86
N ILE A 468 -0.73 15.88 -2.91
CA ILE A 468 -0.30 16.91 -1.96
C ILE A 468 0.31 18.11 -2.70
N ASP A 469 1.20 17.87 -3.67
CA ASP A 469 1.90 18.93 -4.38
C ASP A 469 0.95 19.73 -5.27
N ILE A 470 -0.02 19.07 -5.92
CA ILE A 470 -1.09 19.73 -6.69
C ILE A 470 -1.96 20.60 -5.76
N LYS A 471 -2.41 20.06 -4.63
CA LYS A 471 -3.20 20.80 -3.64
C LYS A 471 -2.44 22.03 -3.12
N ALA A 472 -1.14 21.89 -2.84
CA ALA A 472 -0.31 22.99 -2.37
C ALA A 472 -0.11 24.08 -3.44
N LYS A 473 0.07 23.70 -4.71
CA LYS A 473 0.16 24.65 -5.83
C LYS A 473 -1.15 25.44 -6.02
N ASN A 474 -2.30 24.78 -5.93
CA ASN A 474 -3.60 25.44 -6.07
C ASN A 474 -3.94 26.36 -4.92
N SER A 475 -3.50 26.04 -3.70
CA SER A 475 -3.76 26.86 -2.51
C SER A 475 -3.00 28.21 -2.52
N LYS A 476 -2.03 28.38 -3.42
CA LYS A 476 -1.22 29.61 -3.56
C LYS A 476 -1.76 30.58 -4.62
N ASN A 477 -2.72 30.15 -5.44
CA ASN A 477 -3.34 30.95 -6.50
C ASN A 477 -4.70 31.48 -6.04
#